data_AF-A0A927T7K6-F1
#
_entry.id   AF-A0A927T7K6-F1
#
_cell.length_a   1.000
_cell.length_b   1.000
_cell.length_c   1.000
_cell.angle_alpha   90.00
_cell.angle_beta   90.00
_cell.angle_gamma   90.00
#
_symmetry.space_group_name_H-M   'P 1'
#
loop_
_entity.id
_entity.type
_entity.pdbx_description
1 polymer ?
#
loop_
_entity_poly.entity_id
_entity_poly.type
_entity_poly.pdbx_seq_one_letter_code
_entity_poly.pdbx_strand_id
1 'polypeptide(L)'
;MKFWARTFKDNRMTRDMVITNTEEDTRTHKVFAAIEKIGYDFDIARPIWLDSNISDFKRYSKVRFYQDSFIEEVPFDYLEFSVLEED
;
A
#
# COMPACT_ATOMS: atom_id res chain seq x y z
N MET A 1 4.46 -0.37 -14.27
CA MET A 1 4.76 -0.60 -12.83
C MET A 1 3.75 -1.57 -12.24
N LYS A 2 4.21 -2.58 -11.50
CA LYS A 2 3.35 -3.47 -10.73
C LYS A 2 3.55 -3.24 -9.23
N PHE A 3 2.45 -3.20 -8.50
CA PHE A 3 2.42 -3.06 -7.05
C PHE A 3 1.76 -4.28 -6.42
N TRP A 4 2.22 -4.65 -5.24
CA TRP A 4 1.63 -5.71 -4.43
C TRP A 4 1.26 -5.18 -3.07
N ALA A 5 -0.02 -5.24 -2.76
CA ALA A 5 -0.57 -4.94 -1.46
C ALA A 5 -0.97 -6.23 -0.75
N ARG A 6 -0.65 -6.32 0.53
CA ARG A 6 -0.95 -7.46 1.39
C ARG A 6 -1.40 -6.97 2.75
N THR A 7 -2.53 -7.45 3.24
CA THR A 7 -2.94 -7.22 4.63
C THR A 7 -2.52 -8.39 5.50
N PHE A 8 -2.01 -8.07 6.68
CA PHE A 8 -1.59 -9.06 7.67
C PHE A 8 -2.42 -8.92 8.94
N LYS A 9 -2.87 -10.04 9.47
CA LYS A 9 -3.54 -10.15 10.77
C LYS A 9 -2.94 -11.30 11.56
N ASP A 10 -2.57 -11.08 12.82
CA ASP A 10 -2.00 -12.12 13.71
C ASP A 10 -0.81 -12.85 13.04
N ASN A 11 0.08 -12.08 12.41
CA ASN A 11 1.24 -12.58 11.68
C ASN A 11 0.92 -13.51 10.48
N ARG A 12 -0.34 -13.56 10.03
CA ARG A 12 -0.80 -14.27 8.85
C ARG A 12 -1.22 -13.31 7.77
N MET A 13 -0.94 -13.64 6.51
CA MET A 13 -1.46 -12.89 5.38
C MET A 13 -2.95 -13.22 5.22
N THR A 14 -3.79 -12.19 5.22
CA THR A 14 -5.25 -12.35 5.17
C THR A 14 -5.78 -12.12 3.76
N ARG A 15 -5.30 -11.07 3.09
CA ARG A 15 -5.65 -10.73 1.71
C ARG A 15 -4.45 -10.15 1.00
N ASP A 16 -4.40 -10.34 -0.31
CA ASP A 16 -3.41 -9.72 -1.17
C ASP A 16 -4.04 -9.26 -2.49
N MET A 17 -3.42 -8.26 -3.10
CA MET A 17 -3.87 -7.66 -4.35
C MET A 17 -2.66 -7.18 -5.16
N VAL A 18 -2.64 -7.55 -6.43
CA VAL A 18 -1.64 -7.07 -7.39
C VAL A 18 -2.28 -6.00 -8.27
N ILE A 19 -1.72 -4.80 -8.25
CA ILE A 19 -2.17 -3.67 -9.06
C ILE A 19 -1.15 -3.47 -10.16
N THR A 20 -1.57 -3.65 -11.41
CA THR A 20 -0.75 -3.34 -12.57
C THR A 20 -1.16 -1.98 -13.10
N ASN A 21 -0.23 -1.03 -13.13
CA ASN A 21 -0.43 0.26 -13.76
C ASN A 21 0.54 0.45 -14.94
N THR A 22 -0.02 0.54 -16.15
CA THR A 22 0.69 0.68 -17.42
C THR A 22 0.70 2.11 -17.96
N GLU A 23 0.10 3.07 -17.25
CA GLU A 23 0.03 4.46 -17.69
C GLU A 23 1.41 5.14 -17.61
N GLU A 24 1.71 6.05 -18.54
CA GLU A 24 2.93 6.89 -18.50
C GLU A 24 2.74 8.05 -17.52
N ASP A 25 2.82 7.73 -16.24
CA ASP A 25 2.66 8.69 -15.14
C ASP A 25 3.88 8.74 -14.21
N THR A 26 3.91 9.75 -13.33
CA THR A 26 4.96 9.82 -12.31
C THR A 26 4.86 8.64 -11.34
N ARG A 27 6.00 8.16 -10.82
CA ARG A 27 6.04 7.09 -9.81
C ARG A 27 5.08 7.35 -8.64
N THR A 28 5.04 8.59 -8.18
CA THR A 28 4.19 9.03 -7.07
C THR A 28 2.70 8.94 -7.41
N HIS A 29 2.28 9.35 -8.61
CA HIS A 29 0.88 9.20 -9.04
C HIS A 29 0.47 7.73 -9.12
N LYS A 30 1.31 6.87 -9.68
CA LYS A 30 1.03 5.43 -9.77
C LYS A 30 0.85 4.78 -8.39
N VAL A 31 1.68 5.16 -7.42
CA VAL A 31 1.56 4.70 -6.02
C VAL A 31 0.24 5.18 -5.41
N PHE A 32 -0.12 6.45 -5.57
CA PHE A 32 -1.38 6.96 -5.03
C PHE A 32 -2.60 6.30 -5.66
N ALA A 33 -2.60 6.09 -6.97
CA ALA A 33 -3.67 5.37 -7.67
C ALA A 33 -3.79 3.91 -7.19
N ALA A 34 -2.66 3.23 -6.96
CA ALA A 34 -2.68 1.87 -6.43
C ALA A 34 -3.26 1.82 -5.01
N ILE A 35 -2.86 2.74 -4.13
CA ILE A 35 -3.38 2.85 -2.76
C ILE A 35 -4.88 3.17 -2.75
N GLU A 36 -5.34 4.05 -3.63
CA GLU A 36 -6.77 4.36 -3.76
C GLU A 36 -7.57 3.14 -4.20
N LYS A 37 -7.04 2.38 -5.17
CA LYS A 37 -7.66 1.15 -5.63
C LYS A 37 -7.73 0.08 -4.53
N ILE A 38 -6.69 -0.04 -3.71
CA ILE A 38 -6.69 -0.91 -2.53
C ILE A 38 -7.75 -0.45 -1.53
N GLY A 39 -7.86 0.86 -1.27
CA GLY A 39 -8.90 1.41 -0.40
C GLY A 39 -10.30 1.03 -0.84
N TYR A 40 -10.58 1.15 -2.14
CA TYR A 40 -11.86 0.77 -2.72
C TYR A 40 -12.13 -0.74 -2.68
N ASP A 41 -11.14 -1.57 -3.00
CA ASP A 41 -11.31 -3.03 -3.09
C ASP A 41 -11.36 -3.71 -1.70
N PHE A 42 -10.60 -3.17 -0.74
CA PHE A 42 -10.52 -3.70 0.62
C PHE A 42 -11.56 -3.08 1.56
N ASP A 43 -12.32 -2.08 1.10
CA ASP A 43 -13.24 -1.26 1.89
C ASP A 43 -12.54 -0.62 3.10
N ILE A 44 -11.41 0.05 2.84
CA ILE A 44 -10.62 0.73 3.86
C ILE A 44 -10.34 2.19 3.50
N ALA A 45 -10.22 3.02 4.53
CA ALA A 45 -9.77 4.38 4.38
C ALA A 45 -8.36 4.44 3.77
N ARG A 46 -8.10 5.52 3.02
CA ARG A 46 -6.78 5.78 2.45
C ARG A 46 -5.77 5.98 3.58
N PRO A 47 -4.67 5.19 3.63
CA PRO A 47 -3.67 5.35 4.67
C PRO A 47 -2.96 6.71 4.55
N ILE A 48 -2.66 7.28 5.71
CA ILE A 48 -1.85 8.49 5.87
C ILE A 48 -0.38 8.13 5.69
N TRP A 49 0.31 8.92 4.89
CA TRP A 49 1.76 8.79 4.69
C TRP A 49 2.49 9.51 5.81
N LEU A 50 3.08 8.75 6.73
CA LEU A 50 3.99 9.26 7.74
C LEU A 50 5.42 9.41 7.18
N ASP A 51 6.24 10.24 7.81
CA ASP A 51 7.62 10.50 7.36
C ASP A 51 8.47 9.21 7.34
N SER A 52 8.25 8.33 8.31
CA SER A 52 8.83 6.98 8.36
C SER A 52 8.45 6.15 7.13
N ASN A 53 7.17 6.15 6.78
CA ASN A 53 6.62 5.40 5.65
C ASN A 53 7.23 5.90 4.32
N ILE A 54 7.40 7.21 4.18
CA ILE A 54 8.03 7.83 3.01
C ILE A 54 9.52 7.44 2.94
N SER A 55 10.21 7.45 4.08
CA SER A 55 11.63 7.08 4.16
C SER A 55 11.88 5.61 3.81
N ASP A 56 11.06 4.70 4.34
CA ASP A 56 11.09 3.28 4.00
C ASP A 56 10.78 3.04 2.52
N PHE A 57 9.74 3.71 2.00
CA PHE A 57 9.37 3.57 0.59
C PHE A 57 10.46 4.05 -0.36
N LYS A 58 11.14 5.17 -0.04
CA LYS A 58 12.27 5.67 -0.84
C LYS A 58 13.47 4.73 -0.84
N ARG A 59 13.69 3.99 0.25
CA ARG A 59 14.86 3.13 0.43
C ARG A 59 14.68 1.72 -0.10
N TYR A 60 13.49 1.15 0.06
CA TYR A 60 13.22 -0.26 -0.20
C TYR A 60 12.12 -0.49 -1.24
N SER A 61 11.52 0.58 -1.80
CA SER A 61 10.32 0.50 -2.64
C SER A 61 9.19 -0.31 -1.97
N LYS A 62 9.18 -0.28 -0.63
CA LYS A 62 8.32 -1.06 0.25
C LYS A 62 7.95 -0.22 1.47
N VAL A 63 6.70 -0.31 1.88
CA VAL A 63 6.14 0.42 3.02
C VAL A 63 5.12 -0.43 3.75
N ARG A 64 4.97 -0.20 5.05
CA ARG A 64 3.98 -0.84 5.90
C ARG A 64 3.13 0.21 6.58
N PHE A 65 1.83 0.16 6.36
CA PHE A 65 0.85 1.01 7.01
C PHE A 65 0.24 0.23 8.17
N TYR A 66 0.57 0.62 9.39
CA TYR A 66 -0.03 0.08 10.61
C TYR A 66 -1.37 0.77 10.89
N GLN A 67 -2.09 0.30 11.91
CA GLN A 67 -3.36 0.89 12.33
C GLN A 67 -3.28 2.42 12.54
N ASP A 68 -2.18 2.95 13.09
CA ASP A 68 -1.96 4.40 13.26
C ASP A 68 -1.93 5.19 11.95
N SER A 69 -1.72 4.54 10.81
CA SER A 69 -1.79 5.16 9.49
C SER A 69 -3.23 5.29 8.99
N PHE A 70 -4.21 4.68 9.65
CA PHE A 70 -5.61 4.74 9.24
C PHE A 70 -6.40 5.61 10.22
N ILE A 71 -7.33 6.39 9.66
CA ILE A 71 -8.24 7.24 10.46
C ILE A 71 -9.29 6.37 11.17
N GLU A 72 -9.63 5.22 10.57
CA GLU A 72 -10.63 4.28 11.05
C GLU A 72 -9.98 2.96 11.46
N GLU A 73 -10.66 2.22 12.34
CA GLU A 73 -10.20 0.90 12.75
C GLU A 73 -10.29 -0.08 11.57
N VAL A 74 -9.17 -0.68 11.23
CA VAL A 74 -9.05 -1.68 10.18
C VAL A 74 -9.02 -3.09 10.80
N PRO A 75 -9.60 -4.11 10.15
CA PRO A 75 -9.68 -5.47 10.72
C PRO A 75 -8.35 -6.25 10.65
N PHE A 76 -7.22 -5.58 10.41
CA PHE A 76 -5.87 -6.15 10.21
C PHE A 76 -4.81 -5.33 10.96
N ASP A 77 -3.65 -5.94 11.26
CA ASP A 77 -2.55 -5.29 11.98
C ASP A 77 -1.80 -4.26 11.10
N TYR A 78 -1.51 -4.63 9.85
CA TYR A 78 -0.88 -3.73 8.89
C TYR A 78 -1.15 -4.11 7.43
N LEU A 79 -1.11 -3.09 6.57
CA LEU A 79 -1.08 -3.21 5.12
C LEU A 79 0.36 -3.03 4.64
N GLU A 80 0.93 -4.08 4.07
CA GLU A 80 2.22 -4.03 3.39
C GLU A 80 2.01 -3.69 1.90
N PHE A 81 2.64 -2.62 1.44
CA PHE A 81 2.64 -2.20 0.04
C PHE A 81 4.06 -2.24 -0.51
N SER A 82 4.25 -2.84 -1.68
CA SER A 82 5.57 -3.02 -2.30
C SER A 82 5.49 -2.86 -3.81
N VAL A 83 6.52 -2.26 -4.41
CA VAL A 83 6.69 -2.23 -5.86
C VAL A 83 7.34 -3.53 -6.30
N LEU A 84 6.70 -4.26 -7.21
CA LEU A 84 7.21 -5.51 -7.77
C LEU A 84 8.06 -5.28 -9.03
N GLU A 85 7.58 -4.41 -9.91
CA GLU A 85 8.23 -4.09 -11.18
C GLU A 85 8.18 -2.59 -11.43
N GLU A 86 9.36 -1.99 -11.60
CA GLU A 86 9.55 -0.66 -12.18
C GLU A 86 9.85 -0.91 -13.67
N ASP A 87 9.06 -0.32 -14.58
CA ASP A 87 9.34 -0.41 -16.01
C ASP A 87 10.59 0.43 -16.34
#